data_AF-A0A2H0PKP0-F1
#
_entry.id   AF-A0A2H0PKP0-F1
#
_cell.length_a   1.000
_cell.length_b   1.000
_cell.length_c   1.000
_cell.angle_alpha   90.00
_cell.angle_beta   90.00
_cell.angle_gamma   90.00
#
_symmetry.space_group_name_H-M   'P 1'
#
loop_
_entity.id
_entity.type
_entity.pdbx_description
1 polymer ?
#
loop_
_entity_poly.entity_id
_entity_poly.type
_entity_poly.pdbx_seq_one_letter_code
_entity_poly.pdbx_strand_id
1 'polypeptide(L)'
;MNETLVGALLITFSFVIPMSMAMPGPDVPPGWSYNPSTWIQRAPIILLGLIGFFLARPMAGYQLGYIDWVWEPFFSGTRGNGTETILRSEVSQAWPLSDAGLGAATYLIEILSTFMGDTKRWRTMPWMVAIFGFAVIPLGVTSIVLVIMQPVAVGTWCTLCLITAAAMLLMVPLALDEVIAMIQFLNHSRKQGKSVWRTFWRGGTLPDASETPREDRKPRWTLSPMLWGVTSTWNLLLSIAVGVWLLFVPDLFGASKPFSDSLHLSGALVVTLAAIALAEAGRSARFLNVLIGAWLVVGSWFLSTESQTALWNAVIAGVALILLSLPLGKIRDRYGSFDPWVVWGSRYFRTKMPPSRQKMAHR
;
A
#
# COMPACT_ATOMS: atom_id res chain seq x y z
N MET A 1 -9.53 -19.22 21.73
CA MET A 1 -8.54 -19.49 20.67
C MET A 1 -9.09 -20.39 19.55
N ASN A 2 -9.89 -21.41 19.89
CA ASN A 2 -10.44 -22.38 18.93
C ASN A 2 -11.43 -21.79 17.92
N GLU A 3 -12.31 -20.86 18.32
CA GLU A 3 -13.39 -20.37 17.44
C GLU A 3 -12.88 -19.61 16.22
N THR A 4 -11.83 -18.79 16.37
CA THR A 4 -11.24 -18.04 15.25
C THR A 4 -10.49 -18.95 14.28
N LEU A 5 -9.83 -20.00 14.81
CA LEU A 5 -9.18 -21.02 13.99
C LEU A 5 -10.22 -21.87 13.24
N VAL A 6 -11.29 -22.29 13.92
CA VAL A 6 -12.40 -23.03 13.32
C VAL A 6 -13.07 -22.19 12.23
N GLY A 7 -13.34 -20.91 12.48
CA GLY A 7 -13.88 -19.99 11.47
C GLY A 7 -12.97 -19.83 10.26
N ALA A 8 -11.66 -19.63 10.48
CA ALA A 8 -10.68 -19.55 9.39
C ALA A 8 -10.62 -20.85 8.57
N LEU A 9 -10.62 -22.02 9.24
CA LEU A 9 -10.62 -23.32 8.59
C LEU A 9 -11.93 -23.56 7.81
N LEU A 10 -13.09 -23.21 8.38
CA LEU A 10 -14.38 -23.31 7.69
C LEU A 10 -14.39 -22.49 6.40
N ILE A 11 -13.92 -21.24 6.44
CA ILE A 11 -13.83 -20.40 5.23
C ILE A 11 -12.85 -21.01 4.22
N THR A 12 -11.70 -21.49 4.70
CA THR A 12 -10.67 -22.12 3.85
C THR A 12 -11.22 -23.36 3.14
N PHE A 13 -11.82 -24.30 3.88
CA PHE A 13 -12.34 -25.55 3.32
C PHE A 13 -13.60 -25.35 2.47
N SER A 14 -14.44 -24.35 2.78
CA SER A 14 -15.70 -24.13 2.04
C SER A 14 -15.52 -23.33 0.75
N PHE A 15 -14.60 -22.36 0.72
CA PHE A 15 -14.46 -21.43 -0.42
C PHE A 15 -13.13 -21.54 -1.17
N VAL A 16 -12.00 -21.77 -0.48
CA VAL A 16 -10.67 -21.58 -1.07
C VAL A 16 -10.22 -22.78 -1.92
N ILE A 17 -10.51 -24.01 -1.47
CA ILE A 17 -10.03 -25.25 -2.11
C ILE A 17 -10.69 -25.57 -3.48
N PRO A 18 -12.00 -25.38 -3.72
CA PRO A 18 -12.65 -25.88 -4.94
C PRO A 18 -12.37 -25.08 -6.24
N MET A 19 -11.63 -23.96 -6.21
CA MET A 19 -11.60 -22.98 -7.32
C MET A 19 -10.34 -22.97 -8.21
N SER A 20 -9.82 -24.13 -8.62
CA SER A 20 -8.77 -24.20 -9.65
C SER A 20 -9.35 -24.50 -11.04
N MET A 21 -9.56 -23.47 -11.87
CA MET A 21 -9.90 -23.65 -13.28
C MET A 21 -8.65 -23.57 -14.16
N ALA A 22 -8.27 -24.69 -14.78
CA ALA A 22 -7.20 -24.72 -15.78
C ALA A 22 -7.71 -24.09 -17.08
N MET A 23 -7.28 -22.86 -17.38
CA MET A 23 -7.59 -22.16 -18.63
C MET A 23 -6.33 -21.92 -19.46
N PRO A 24 -6.33 -22.19 -20.78
CA PRO A 24 -5.22 -21.86 -21.67
C PRO A 24 -4.88 -20.37 -21.68
N GLY A 25 -3.61 -20.03 -21.91
CA GLY A 25 -3.12 -18.64 -21.97
C GLY A 25 -1.84 -18.44 -21.15
N PRO A 26 -1.23 -17.25 -21.24
CA PRO A 26 0.08 -17.00 -20.67
C PRO A 26 0.01 -16.94 -19.14
N ASP A 27 1.16 -17.22 -18.52
CA ASP A 27 1.36 -17.04 -17.08
C ASP A 27 1.71 -15.58 -16.77
N VAL A 28 2.46 -14.95 -17.65
CA VAL A 28 2.91 -13.56 -17.52
C VAL A 28 1.92 -12.64 -18.25
N PRO A 29 1.52 -11.50 -17.64
CA PRO A 29 0.72 -10.50 -18.34
C PRO A 29 1.48 -9.94 -19.56
N PRO A 30 0.81 -9.71 -20.71
CA PRO A 30 1.49 -9.24 -21.92
C PRO A 30 2.32 -7.95 -21.70
N GLY A 31 3.59 -8.00 -22.09
CA GLY A 31 4.56 -6.90 -21.96
C GLY A 31 5.20 -6.77 -20.58
N TRP A 32 4.92 -7.68 -19.64
CA TRP A 32 5.53 -7.67 -18.31
C TRP A 32 6.85 -8.43 -18.26
N SER A 33 7.77 -8.02 -17.39
CA SER A 33 9.04 -8.73 -17.20
C SER A 33 8.92 -9.96 -16.28
N TYR A 34 7.93 -9.99 -15.39
CA TYR A 34 7.71 -11.04 -14.40
C TYR A 34 6.20 -11.25 -14.16
N ASN A 35 5.84 -12.32 -13.45
CA ASN A 35 4.44 -12.61 -13.12
C ASN A 35 4.07 -12.11 -11.70
N PRO A 36 3.18 -11.10 -11.56
CA PRO A 36 2.77 -10.53 -10.28
C PRO A 36 1.96 -11.49 -9.40
N SER A 37 1.31 -12.48 -10.02
CA SER A 37 0.51 -13.49 -9.32
C SER A 37 1.34 -14.69 -8.85
N THR A 38 2.67 -14.66 -8.86
CA THR A 38 3.45 -15.80 -8.36
C THR A 38 3.28 -16.01 -6.86
N TRP A 39 3.30 -17.27 -6.42
CA TRP A 39 3.24 -17.60 -4.99
C TRP A 39 4.37 -16.97 -4.18
N ILE A 40 5.56 -16.84 -4.77
CA ILE A 40 6.72 -16.25 -4.10
C ILE A 40 6.51 -14.75 -3.86
N GLN A 41 5.93 -14.02 -4.81
CA GLN A 41 5.62 -12.59 -4.65
C GLN A 41 4.48 -12.34 -3.66
N ARG A 42 3.59 -13.31 -3.49
CA ARG A 42 2.50 -13.28 -2.50
C ARG A 42 2.92 -13.61 -1.07
N ALA A 43 3.99 -14.38 -0.89
CA ALA A 43 4.49 -14.78 0.43
C ALA A 43 4.71 -13.60 1.41
N PRO A 44 5.34 -12.47 1.03
CA PRO A 44 5.48 -11.33 1.94
C PRO A 44 4.13 -10.71 2.33
N ILE A 45 3.15 -10.70 1.44
CA ILE A 45 1.79 -10.20 1.73
C ILE A 45 1.13 -11.08 2.80
N ILE A 46 1.24 -12.41 2.66
CA ILE A 46 0.72 -13.36 3.67
C ILE A 46 1.39 -13.11 5.02
N LEU A 47 2.71 -12.96 5.05
CA LEU A 47 3.45 -12.72 6.29
C LEU A 47 3.03 -11.42 6.97
N LEU A 48 2.94 -10.32 6.21
CA LEU A 48 2.46 -9.04 6.71
C LEU A 48 1.01 -9.15 7.20
N GLY A 49 0.17 -9.92 6.50
CA GLY A 49 -1.23 -10.14 6.86
C GLY A 49 -1.36 -10.89 8.17
N LEU A 50 -0.52 -11.91 8.38
CA LEU A 50 -0.43 -12.64 9.64
C LEU A 50 -0.01 -11.72 10.78
N ILE A 51 1.01 -10.87 10.58
CA ILE A 51 1.42 -9.87 11.57
C ILE A 51 0.23 -8.95 11.90
N GLY A 52 -0.43 -8.41 10.87
CA GLY A 52 -1.63 -7.58 11.04
C GLY A 52 -2.72 -8.27 11.85
N PHE A 53 -3.08 -9.49 11.48
CA PHE A 53 -4.10 -10.31 12.14
C PHE A 53 -3.77 -10.59 13.61
N PHE A 54 -2.55 -11.02 13.91
CA PHE A 54 -2.16 -11.38 15.28
C PHE A 54 -2.07 -10.17 16.22
N LEU A 55 -1.78 -8.98 15.69
CA LEU A 55 -1.80 -7.75 16.48
C LEU A 55 -3.22 -7.15 16.60
N ALA A 56 -4.04 -7.24 15.55
CA ALA A 56 -5.42 -6.73 15.56
C ALA A 56 -6.35 -7.56 16.47
N ARG A 57 -6.14 -8.87 16.54
CA ARG A 57 -6.98 -9.78 17.33
C ARG A 57 -7.08 -9.43 18.83
N PRO A 58 -5.99 -9.25 19.59
CA PRO A 58 -6.09 -8.88 21.00
C PRO A 58 -6.75 -7.50 21.19
N MET A 59 -6.49 -6.54 20.29
CA MET A 59 -7.16 -5.25 20.30
C MET A 59 -8.68 -5.38 20.12
N ALA A 60 -9.12 -6.24 19.19
CA ALA A 60 -10.53 -6.56 19.00
C ALA A 60 -11.15 -7.24 20.24
N GLY A 61 -10.42 -8.18 20.85
CA GLY A 61 -10.82 -8.83 22.09
C GLY A 61 -11.05 -7.84 23.23
N TYR A 62 -10.21 -6.82 23.34
CA TYR A 62 -10.37 -5.75 24.33
C TYR A 62 -11.60 -4.88 24.06
N GLN A 63 -11.80 -4.44 22.81
CA GLN A 63 -12.96 -3.61 22.46
C GLN A 63 -14.30 -4.32 22.65
N LEU A 64 -14.33 -5.64 22.42
CA LEU A 64 -15.51 -6.47 22.64
C LEU A 64 -15.68 -6.90 24.10
N GLY A 65 -14.77 -6.52 25.00
CA GLY A 65 -14.85 -6.84 26.43
C GLY A 65 -14.49 -8.28 26.80
N TYR A 66 -13.83 -9.03 25.90
CA TYR A 66 -13.33 -10.38 26.19
C TYR A 66 -11.99 -10.39 26.92
N ILE A 67 -11.24 -9.29 26.86
CA ILE A 67 -9.92 -9.14 27.49
C ILE A 67 -9.87 -7.76 28.17
N ASP A 68 -9.32 -7.70 29.38
CA ASP A 68 -9.30 -6.47 30.18
C ASP A 68 -8.02 -5.62 30.01
N TRP A 69 -7.03 -6.11 29.26
CA TRP A 69 -5.75 -5.43 29.04
C TRP A 69 -5.21 -5.68 27.64
N VAL A 70 -4.43 -4.72 27.11
CA VAL A 70 -3.73 -4.85 25.82
C VAL A 70 -2.26 -4.50 25.98
N TRP A 71 -1.40 -5.18 25.22
CA TRP A 71 0.03 -4.91 25.22
C TRP A 71 0.36 -3.57 24.54
N GLU A 72 1.06 -2.69 25.25
CA GLU A 72 1.54 -1.39 24.74
C GLU A 72 2.91 -1.08 25.38
N PRO A 73 4.01 -1.18 24.62
CA PRO A 73 5.36 -1.07 25.17
C PRO A 73 5.92 0.36 25.22
N PHE A 74 5.41 1.32 24.43
CA PHE A 74 6.08 2.62 24.24
C PHE A 74 5.25 3.81 24.71
N PHE A 75 3.94 3.75 24.62
CA PHE A 75 3.09 4.93 24.83
C PHE A 75 2.22 4.83 26.08
N SER A 76 2.28 5.87 26.91
CA SER A 76 1.40 6.04 28.07
C SER A 76 0.04 6.61 27.65
N GLY A 77 -1.02 6.17 28.32
CA GLY A 77 -2.38 6.65 28.10
C GLY A 77 -2.91 7.49 29.25
N THR A 78 -4.07 8.13 29.06
CA THR A 78 -4.75 8.88 30.13
C THR A 78 -5.43 7.97 31.14
N ARG A 79 -5.79 6.74 30.73
CA ARG A 79 -6.43 5.70 31.57
C ARG A 79 -5.72 4.36 31.40
N GLY A 80 -4.43 4.32 31.71
CA GLY A 80 -3.58 3.13 31.55
C GLY A 80 -2.55 3.34 30.43
N ASN A 81 -2.52 2.43 29.46
CA ASN A 81 -1.58 2.54 28.34
C ASN A 81 -2.21 3.24 27.11
N GLY A 82 -1.35 3.65 26.16
CA GLY A 82 -1.74 4.42 24.97
C GLY A 82 -2.72 3.67 24.06
N THR A 83 -2.47 2.37 23.82
CA THR A 83 -3.38 1.51 23.04
C THR A 83 -4.77 1.45 23.66
N GLU A 84 -4.90 1.21 24.96
CA GLU A 84 -6.20 1.15 25.65
C GLU A 84 -6.95 2.48 25.60
N THR A 85 -6.22 3.60 25.68
CA THR A 85 -6.80 4.94 25.56
C THR A 85 -7.39 5.16 24.16
N ILE A 86 -6.68 4.73 23.11
CA ILE A 86 -7.15 4.84 21.72
C ILE A 86 -8.36 3.94 21.46
N LEU A 87 -8.33 2.68 21.91
CA LEU A 87 -9.43 1.72 21.69
C LEU A 87 -10.74 2.13 22.40
N ARG A 88 -10.67 3.00 23.41
CA ARG A 88 -11.84 3.57 24.12
C ARG A 88 -12.20 4.98 23.69
N SER A 89 -11.46 5.55 22.74
CA SER A 89 -11.71 6.92 22.27
C SER A 89 -13.05 7.04 21.54
N GLU A 90 -13.61 8.25 21.51
CA GLU A 90 -14.82 8.55 20.74
C GLU A 90 -14.66 8.20 19.26
N VAL A 91 -13.46 8.36 18.70
CA VAL A 91 -13.15 8.00 17.31
C VAL A 91 -13.35 6.51 17.08
N SER A 92 -12.89 5.68 18.01
CA SER A 92 -12.98 4.22 17.93
C SER A 92 -14.40 3.71 18.23
N GLN A 93 -15.13 4.39 19.14
CA GLN A 93 -16.52 4.06 19.48
C GLN A 93 -17.57 4.68 18.54
N ALA A 94 -17.17 5.56 17.62
CA ALA A 94 -18.08 6.20 16.66
C ALA A 94 -18.69 5.20 15.66
N TRP A 95 -18.10 4.02 15.52
CA TRP A 95 -18.58 2.98 14.61
C TRP A 95 -19.25 1.84 15.39
N PRO A 96 -20.38 1.30 14.89
CA PRO A 96 -21.11 0.23 15.58
C PRO A 96 -20.35 -1.10 15.63
N LEU A 97 -19.29 -1.24 14.82
CA LEU A 97 -18.38 -2.38 14.83
C LEU A 97 -17.01 -1.95 15.36
N SER A 98 -16.38 -2.83 16.14
CA SER A 98 -14.99 -2.67 16.60
C SER A 98 -14.06 -2.46 15.40
N ASP A 99 -13.33 -1.34 15.38
CA ASP A 99 -12.37 -1.00 14.33
C ASP A 99 -11.21 -2.02 14.27
N ALA A 100 -10.71 -2.47 15.42
CA ALA A 100 -9.71 -3.53 15.51
C ALA A 100 -10.28 -4.89 15.05
N GLY A 101 -11.56 -5.15 15.33
CA GLY A 101 -12.28 -6.34 14.84
C GLY A 101 -12.45 -6.33 13.33
N LEU A 102 -12.82 -5.20 12.75
CA LEU A 102 -12.89 -5.01 11.30
C LEU A 102 -11.50 -5.19 10.67
N GLY A 103 -10.45 -4.62 11.27
CA GLY A 103 -9.07 -4.82 10.85
C GLY A 103 -8.66 -6.29 10.88
N ALA A 104 -8.95 -7.02 11.97
CA ALA A 104 -8.66 -8.44 12.10
C ALA A 104 -9.40 -9.28 11.03
N ALA A 105 -10.68 -8.99 10.77
CA ALA A 105 -11.44 -9.67 9.73
C ALA A 105 -10.85 -9.43 8.34
N THR A 106 -10.43 -8.19 8.06
CA THR A 106 -9.76 -7.83 6.81
C THR A 106 -8.45 -8.57 6.64
N TYR A 107 -7.55 -8.55 7.63
CA TYR A 107 -6.28 -9.27 7.52
C TYR A 107 -6.51 -10.76 7.25
N LEU A 108 -7.54 -11.36 7.86
CA LEU A 108 -7.92 -12.74 7.58
C LEU A 108 -8.39 -12.92 6.13
N ILE A 109 -9.26 -12.03 5.62
CA ILE A 109 -9.72 -12.05 4.23
C ILE A 109 -8.52 -11.88 3.27
N GLU A 110 -7.58 -11.00 3.56
CA GLU A 110 -6.37 -10.77 2.75
C GLU A 110 -5.49 -12.01 2.71
N ILE A 111 -5.23 -12.64 3.87
CA ILE A 111 -4.47 -13.88 3.96
C ILE A 111 -5.12 -14.96 3.10
N LEU A 112 -6.42 -15.22 3.30
CA LEU A 112 -7.16 -16.25 2.57
C LEU A 112 -7.21 -15.95 1.08
N SER A 113 -7.43 -14.70 0.70
CA SER A 113 -7.43 -14.26 -0.69
C SER A 113 -6.07 -14.42 -1.35
N THR A 114 -5.00 -14.23 -0.59
CA THR A 114 -3.63 -14.38 -1.10
C THR A 114 -3.26 -15.85 -1.31
N PHE A 115 -3.71 -16.74 -0.43
CA PHE A 115 -3.60 -18.19 -0.61
C PHE A 115 -4.48 -18.74 -1.76
N MET A 116 -5.50 -18.01 -2.18
CA MET A 116 -6.38 -18.51 -3.23
C MET A 116 -5.78 -18.31 -4.64
N GLY A 117 -5.86 -19.35 -5.45
CA GLY A 117 -5.61 -19.30 -6.89
C GLY A 117 -4.16 -19.48 -7.33
N ASP A 118 -4.00 -19.85 -8.60
CA ASP A 118 -2.72 -20.13 -9.24
C ASP A 118 -2.04 -18.83 -9.76
N THR A 119 -0.84 -18.97 -10.29
CA THR A 119 -0.03 -17.99 -11.03
C THR A 119 -0.78 -17.25 -12.15
N LYS A 120 -1.95 -17.74 -12.56
CA LYS A 120 -2.79 -17.17 -13.62
C LYS A 120 -3.99 -16.38 -13.08
N ARG A 121 -4.13 -16.22 -11.76
CA ARG A 121 -5.38 -15.66 -11.16
C ARG A 121 -5.74 -14.27 -11.63
N TRP A 122 -4.76 -13.43 -11.99
CA TRP A 122 -5.00 -12.11 -12.60
C TRP A 122 -5.92 -12.15 -13.83
N ARG A 123 -5.94 -13.28 -14.57
CA ARG A 123 -6.86 -13.51 -15.69
C ARG A 123 -7.95 -14.55 -15.42
N THR A 124 -7.70 -15.55 -14.57
CA THR A 124 -8.66 -16.64 -14.34
C THR A 124 -9.70 -16.31 -13.28
N MET A 125 -9.36 -15.44 -12.32
CA MET A 125 -10.25 -14.98 -11.26
C MET A 125 -10.08 -13.47 -11.00
N PRO A 126 -10.39 -12.59 -11.98
CA PRO A 126 -10.29 -11.14 -11.79
C PRO A 126 -11.09 -10.64 -10.59
N TRP A 127 -12.26 -11.20 -10.35
CA TRP A 127 -13.08 -10.83 -9.19
C TRP A 127 -12.34 -10.99 -7.85
N MET A 128 -11.51 -12.02 -7.69
CA MET A 128 -10.78 -12.24 -6.46
C MET A 128 -9.66 -11.22 -6.29
N VAL A 129 -8.93 -10.94 -7.37
CA VAL A 129 -7.90 -9.90 -7.38
C VAL A 129 -8.52 -8.53 -7.05
N ALA A 130 -9.73 -8.26 -7.53
CA ALA A 130 -10.46 -7.05 -7.19
C ALA A 130 -10.85 -6.98 -5.71
N ILE A 131 -11.34 -8.09 -5.11
CA ILE A 131 -11.61 -8.14 -3.66
C ILE A 131 -10.33 -7.91 -2.86
N PHE A 132 -9.24 -8.55 -3.25
CA PHE A 132 -7.94 -8.36 -2.62
C PHE A 132 -7.47 -6.90 -2.71
N GLY A 133 -7.52 -6.30 -3.90
CA GLY A 133 -7.18 -4.89 -4.09
C GLY A 133 -8.10 -3.93 -3.32
N PHE A 134 -9.39 -4.25 -3.22
CA PHE A 134 -10.36 -3.48 -2.45
C PHE A 134 -10.20 -3.64 -0.93
N ALA A 135 -9.74 -4.81 -0.46
CA ALA A 135 -9.37 -4.98 0.94
C ALA A 135 -8.15 -4.10 1.26
N VAL A 136 -7.08 -4.21 0.47
CA VAL A 136 -5.80 -3.54 0.76
C VAL A 136 -5.88 -2.02 0.58
N ILE A 137 -6.47 -1.51 -0.50
CA ILE A 137 -6.38 -0.07 -0.85
C ILE A 137 -7.31 0.78 0.06
N PRO A 138 -8.66 0.64 0.00
CA PRO A 138 -9.56 1.33 0.92
C PRO A 138 -9.20 1.20 2.39
N LEU A 139 -8.84 0.01 2.86
CA LEU A 139 -8.55 -0.17 4.29
C LEU A 139 -7.16 0.33 4.66
N GLY A 140 -6.21 0.33 3.73
CA GLY A 140 -4.98 1.10 3.84
C GLY A 140 -5.27 2.59 4.07
N VAL A 141 -6.17 3.18 3.28
CA VAL A 141 -6.59 4.59 3.46
C VAL A 141 -7.24 4.80 4.83
N THR A 142 -8.17 3.93 5.24
CA THR A 142 -8.79 3.99 6.57
C THR A 142 -7.74 3.90 7.68
N SER A 143 -6.77 2.99 7.55
CA SER A 143 -5.68 2.83 8.53
C SER A 143 -4.85 4.11 8.66
N ILE A 144 -4.54 4.78 7.56
CA ILE A 144 -3.82 6.07 7.56
C ILE A 144 -4.64 7.15 8.26
N VAL A 145 -5.94 7.22 7.99
CA VAL A 145 -6.85 8.17 8.67
C VAL A 145 -6.84 7.91 10.17
N LEU A 146 -6.97 6.66 10.61
CA LEU A 146 -6.92 6.31 12.04
C LEU A 146 -5.56 6.66 12.67
N VAL A 147 -4.45 6.47 11.96
CA VAL A 147 -3.12 6.90 12.43
C VAL A 147 -3.03 8.43 12.58
N ILE A 148 -3.60 9.21 11.66
CA ILE A 148 -3.65 10.68 11.78
C ILE A 148 -4.50 11.11 12.97
N MET A 149 -5.63 10.42 13.20
CA MET A 149 -6.55 10.76 14.29
C MET A 149 -5.98 10.47 15.69
N GLN A 150 -5.00 9.57 15.82
CA GLN A 150 -4.35 9.26 17.11
C GLN A 150 -3.77 10.52 17.79
N PRO A 151 -2.81 11.27 17.19
CA PRO A 151 -2.31 12.49 17.80
C PRO A 151 -3.30 13.66 17.72
N VAL A 152 -4.03 13.82 16.62
CA VAL A 152 -4.89 15.01 16.37
C VAL A 152 -6.11 15.04 17.30
N ALA A 153 -6.81 13.90 17.42
CA ALA A 153 -8.06 13.80 18.16
C ALA A 153 -7.88 13.20 19.57
N VAL A 154 -7.03 12.18 19.73
CA VAL A 154 -6.86 11.48 21.01
C VAL A 154 -5.69 12.04 21.83
N GLY A 155 -4.64 12.52 21.19
CA GLY A 155 -3.44 13.06 21.85
C GLY A 155 -2.53 11.98 22.45
N THR A 156 -2.60 10.74 21.95
CA THR A 156 -1.69 9.64 22.31
C THR A 156 -1.47 8.75 21.10
N TRP A 157 -0.59 7.76 21.24
CA TRP A 157 -0.20 6.84 20.18
C TRP A 157 -0.45 5.39 20.59
N CYS A 158 -0.71 4.54 19.61
CA CYS A 158 -0.92 3.10 19.78
C CYS A 158 0.15 2.35 18.99
N THR A 159 1.09 1.71 19.67
CA THR A 159 2.19 0.97 19.03
C THR A 159 1.67 -0.11 18.10
N LEU A 160 0.66 -0.87 18.56
CA LEU A 160 0.04 -1.93 17.77
C LEU A 160 -0.63 -1.40 16.50
N CYS A 161 -1.29 -0.25 16.60
CA CYS A 161 -1.95 0.42 15.49
C CYS A 161 -0.93 0.93 14.47
N LEU A 162 0.21 1.47 14.93
CA LEU A 162 1.30 1.91 14.05
C LEU A 162 1.95 0.74 13.31
N ILE A 163 2.20 -0.39 14.00
CA ILE A 163 2.78 -1.58 13.37
C ILE A 163 1.81 -2.18 12.34
N THR A 164 0.52 -2.29 12.68
CA THR A 164 -0.49 -2.81 11.75
C THR A 164 -0.66 -1.88 10.54
N ALA A 165 -0.69 -0.56 10.74
CA ALA A 165 -0.71 0.42 9.66
C ALA A 165 0.53 0.32 8.75
N ALA A 166 1.72 0.16 9.34
CA ALA A 166 2.95 -0.05 8.58
C ALA A 166 2.90 -1.35 7.76
N ALA A 167 2.40 -2.45 8.35
CA ALA A 167 2.24 -3.71 7.64
C ALA A 167 1.30 -3.58 6.44
N MET A 168 0.12 -2.96 6.64
CA MET A 168 -0.84 -2.68 5.57
C MET A 168 -0.22 -1.81 4.48
N LEU A 169 0.49 -0.74 4.85
CA LEU A 169 1.11 0.17 3.91
C LEU A 169 2.21 -0.51 3.07
N LEU A 170 2.93 -1.48 3.65
CA LEU A 170 3.91 -2.29 2.93
C LEU A 170 3.26 -3.33 1.99
N MET A 171 2.03 -3.76 2.24
CA MET A 171 1.29 -4.62 1.32
C MET A 171 0.85 -3.87 0.06
N VAL A 172 0.50 -2.58 0.17
CA VAL A 172 0.03 -1.77 -0.97
C VAL A 172 0.96 -1.87 -2.20
N PRO A 173 2.28 -1.61 -2.10
CA PRO A 173 3.15 -1.72 -3.26
C PRO A 173 3.29 -3.15 -3.80
N LEU A 174 3.13 -4.17 -2.94
CA LEU A 174 3.18 -5.59 -3.35
C LEU A 174 1.88 -6.02 -4.06
N ALA A 175 0.75 -5.46 -3.66
CA ALA A 175 -0.57 -5.77 -4.21
C ALA A 175 -0.86 -5.04 -5.53
N LEU A 176 -0.30 -3.83 -5.70
CA LEU A 176 -0.62 -2.93 -6.81
C LEU A 176 -0.38 -3.58 -8.18
N ASP A 177 0.72 -4.32 -8.32
CA ASP A 177 1.12 -4.92 -9.59
C ASP A 177 0.10 -5.94 -10.11
N GLU A 178 -0.45 -6.76 -9.20
CA GLU A 178 -1.45 -7.75 -9.57
C GLU A 178 -2.79 -7.10 -9.96
N VAL A 179 -3.20 -6.05 -9.24
CA VAL A 179 -4.40 -5.28 -9.57
C VAL A 179 -4.27 -4.61 -10.95
N ILE A 180 -3.11 -4.05 -11.27
CA ILE A 180 -2.85 -3.44 -12.58
C ILE A 180 -2.89 -4.49 -13.69
N ALA A 181 -2.26 -5.66 -13.49
CA ALA A 181 -2.31 -6.75 -14.46
C ALA A 181 -3.76 -7.21 -14.74
N MET A 182 -4.58 -7.31 -13.70
CA MET A 182 -6.01 -7.62 -13.83
C MET A 182 -6.77 -6.51 -14.61
N ILE A 183 -6.55 -5.23 -14.30
CA ILE A 183 -7.19 -4.12 -15.01
C ILE A 183 -6.80 -4.12 -16.49
N GLN A 184 -5.51 -4.36 -16.79
CA GLN A 184 -5.04 -4.49 -18.17
C GLN A 184 -5.72 -5.64 -18.91
N PHE A 185 -5.91 -6.79 -18.26
CA PHE A 185 -6.64 -7.93 -18.82
C PHE A 185 -8.09 -7.59 -19.17
N LEU A 186 -8.82 -6.95 -18.25
CA LEU A 186 -10.21 -6.55 -18.48
C LEU A 186 -10.32 -5.50 -19.59
N ASN A 187 -9.39 -4.54 -19.63
CA ASN A 187 -9.31 -3.54 -20.69
C ASN A 187 -9.00 -4.16 -22.06
N HIS A 188 -8.10 -5.15 -22.11
CA HIS A 188 -7.80 -5.89 -23.33
C HIS A 188 -9.03 -6.67 -23.82
N SER A 189 -9.73 -7.35 -22.90
CA SER A 189 -10.95 -8.10 -23.21
C SER A 189 -12.06 -7.18 -23.75
N ARG A 190 -12.21 -5.98 -23.18
CA ARG A 190 -13.13 -4.95 -23.69
C ARG A 190 -12.78 -4.52 -25.12
N LYS A 191 -11.49 -4.33 -25.43
CA LYS A 191 -11.03 -3.96 -26.79
C LYS A 191 -11.27 -5.07 -27.82
N GLN A 192 -11.31 -6.33 -27.39
CA GLN A 192 -11.70 -7.47 -28.22
C GLN A 192 -13.22 -7.64 -28.36
N GLY A 193 -14.04 -6.71 -27.84
CA GLY A 193 -15.51 -6.79 -27.90
C GLY A 193 -16.14 -7.81 -26.94
N LYS A 194 -15.37 -8.39 -26.00
CA LYS A 194 -15.90 -9.32 -24.98
C LYS A 194 -16.61 -8.55 -23.87
N SER A 195 -17.63 -9.18 -23.28
CA SER A 195 -18.32 -8.62 -22.11
C SER A 195 -17.40 -8.58 -20.89
N VAL A 196 -17.11 -7.38 -20.37
CA VAL A 196 -16.26 -7.17 -19.19
C VAL A 196 -16.86 -7.84 -17.96
N TRP A 197 -18.18 -7.75 -17.76
CA TRP A 197 -18.86 -8.37 -16.63
C TRP A 197 -18.69 -9.89 -16.60
N ARG A 198 -18.91 -10.55 -17.75
CA ARG A 198 -18.71 -12.00 -17.86
C ARG A 198 -17.25 -12.38 -17.64
N THR A 199 -16.32 -11.61 -18.20
CA THR A 199 -14.88 -11.85 -18.08
C THR A 199 -14.37 -11.62 -16.65
N PHE A 200 -14.96 -10.67 -15.91
CA PHE A 200 -14.64 -10.40 -14.52
C PHE A 200 -14.99 -11.60 -13.61
N TRP A 201 -16.19 -12.17 -13.77
CA TRP A 201 -16.65 -13.27 -12.93
C TRP A 201 -16.11 -14.65 -13.35
N ARG A 202 -15.96 -14.90 -14.66
CA ARG A 202 -15.53 -16.22 -15.17
C ARG A 202 -14.04 -16.31 -15.53
N GLY A 203 -13.35 -15.17 -15.54
CA GLY A 203 -12.02 -15.06 -16.13
C GLY A 203 -12.04 -15.23 -17.64
N GLY A 204 -10.87 -15.40 -18.24
CA GLY A 204 -10.77 -15.69 -19.66
C GLY A 204 -9.39 -16.16 -20.13
N THR A 205 -9.32 -16.40 -21.44
CA THR A 205 -8.13 -16.85 -22.15
C THR A 205 -7.57 -15.73 -23.03
N LEU A 206 -6.26 -15.76 -23.20
CA LEU A 206 -5.49 -14.93 -24.14
C LEU A 206 -4.73 -15.88 -25.07
N PRO A 207 -5.39 -16.45 -26.10
CA PRO A 207 -4.75 -17.44 -26.97
C PRO A 207 -3.62 -16.84 -27.81
N ASP A 208 -3.71 -15.55 -28.15
CA ASP A 208 -2.72 -14.86 -28.99
C ASP A 208 -1.46 -14.40 -28.21
N ALA A 209 -1.45 -14.56 -26.88
CA ALA A 209 -0.33 -14.16 -26.04
C ALA A 209 0.38 -15.40 -25.49
N SER A 210 1.64 -15.58 -25.87
CA SER A 210 2.51 -16.69 -25.42
C SER A 210 3.71 -16.19 -24.62
N GLU A 211 3.54 -15.11 -23.85
CA GLU A 211 4.63 -14.56 -23.06
C GLU A 211 5.06 -15.52 -21.95
N THR A 212 6.34 -15.86 -21.98
CA THR A 212 7.02 -16.64 -20.94
C THR A 212 7.83 -15.69 -20.06
N PRO A 213 8.00 -16.01 -18.76
CA PRO A 213 8.87 -15.20 -17.91
C PRO A 213 10.27 -15.14 -18.50
N ARG A 214 10.87 -13.95 -18.45
CA ARG A 214 12.27 -13.76 -18.83
C ARG A 214 13.15 -14.71 -17.98
N GLU A 215 14.22 -15.24 -18.54
CA GLU A 215 15.03 -16.29 -17.89
C GLU A 215 15.55 -15.88 -16.49
N ASP A 216 15.91 -14.59 -16.32
CA ASP A 216 16.35 -13.96 -15.07
C ASP A 216 15.20 -13.69 -14.08
N ARG A 217 13.95 -13.81 -14.54
CA ARG A 217 12.71 -13.56 -13.80
C ARG A 217 11.86 -14.82 -13.64
N LYS A 218 12.50 -16.00 -13.67
CA LYS A 218 11.88 -17.25 -13.23
C LYS A 218 11.78 -17.28 -11.69
N PRO A 219 10.61 -17.61 -11.12
CA PRO A 219 10.43 -17.61 -9.67
C PRO A 219 11.36 -18.62 -9.01
N ARG A 220 12.23 -18.15 -8.10
CA ARG A 220 13.11 -18.96 -7.25
C ARG A 220 12.84 -18.61 -5.79
N TRP A 221 12.90 -19.58 -4.88
CA TRP A 221 12.69 -19.38 -3.44
C TRP A 221 13.84 -18.60 -2.80
N THR A 222 13.90 -17.31 -3.10
CA THR A 222 14.88 -16.33 -2.63
C THR A 222 14.16 -15.02 -2.32
N LEU A 223 14.81 -14.08 -1.63
CA LEU A 223 14.17 -12.80 -1.27
C LEU A 223 13.91 -11.89 -2.48
N SER A 224 14.70 -12.01 -3.55
CA SER A 224 14.58 -11.08 -4.70
C SER A 224 13.23 -11.21 -5.43
N PRO A 225 12.72 -12.41 -5.76
CA PRO A 225 11.41 -12.57 -6.39
C PRO A 225 10.22 -12.17 -5.53
N MET A 226 10.38 -12.12 -4.20
CA MET A 226 9.34 -11.64 -3.28
C MET A 226 9.08 -10.14 -3.44
N LEU A 227 10.08 -9.39 -3.91
CA LEU A 227 10.06 -7.92 -3.99
C LEU A 227 10.16 -7.42 -5.45
N TRP A 228 9.84 -8.26 -6.44
CA TRP A 228 9.75 -7.79 -7.82
C TRP A 228 8.68 -6.71 -7.96
N GLY A 229 8.94 -5.72 -8.82
CA GLY A 229 8.11 -4.53 -8.93
C GLY A 229 8.24 -3.52 -7.78
N VAL A 230 8.95 -3.86 -6.70
CA VAL A 230 9.28 -2.94 -5.60
C VAL A 230 10.74 -2.54 -5.70
N THR A 231 11.02 -1.25 -5.93
CA THR A 231 12.39 -0.73 -5.92
C THR A 231 12.56 0.43 -4.97
N SER A 232 13.45 0.24 -4.00
CA SER A 232 13.83 1.29 -3.08
C SER A 232 14.93 2.17 -3.68
N THR A 233 14.69 3.48 -3.69
CA THR A 233 15.73 4.49 -3.94
C THR A 233 15.99 5.20 -2.63
N TRP A 234 17.25 5.55 -2.34
CA TRP A 234 17.60 6.26 -1.10
C TRP A 234 16.74 7.51 -0.86
N ASN A 235 16.37 8.21 -1.94
CA ASN A 235 15.48 9.37 -1.87
C ASN A 235 14.10 9.04 -1.28
N LEU A 236 13.50 7.90 -1.66
CA LEU A 236 12.20 7.46 -1.13
C LEU A 236 12.31 7.06 0.34
N LEU A 237 13.39 6.37 0.72
CA LEU A 237 13.65 6.03 2.12
C LEU A 237 13.81 7.29 2.98
N LEU A 238 14.53 8.29 2.47
CA LEU A 238 14.65 9.59 3.14
C LEU A 238 13.31 10.32 3.20
N SER A 239 12.48 10.28 2.15
CA SER A 239 11.13 10.86 2.21
C SER A 239 10.25 10.18 3.27
N ILE A 240 10.31 8.85 3.38
CA ILE A 240 9.64 8.10 4.46
C ILE A 240 10.17 8.55 5.82
N ALA A 241 11.50 8.64 5.99
CA ALA A 241 12.12 9.06 7.24
C ALA A 241 11.70 10.50 7.63
N VAL A 242 11.66 11.43 6.68
CA VAL A 242 11.16 12.80 6.90
C VAL A 242 9.68 12.80 7.23
N GLY A 243 8.85 11.99 6.57
CA GLY A 243 7.43 11.87 6.89
C GLY A 243 7.18 11.31 8.31
N VAL A 244 7.93 10.28 8.69
CA VAL A 244 7.91 9.73 10.06
C VAL A 244 8.40 10.76 11.07
N TRP A 245 9.44 11.51 10.75
CA TRP A 245 9.90 12.63 11.59
C TRP A 245 8.78 13.65 11.80
N LEU A 246 8.12 14.11 10.74
CA LEU A 246 7.00 15.05 10.82
C LEU A 246 5.81 14.53 11.63
N LEU A 247 5.61 13.21 11.70
CA LEU A 247 4.58 12.60 12.52
C LEU A 247 4.85 12.74 14.02
N PHE A 248 6.10 12.70 14.49
CA PHE A 248 6.42 12.70 15.93
C PHE A 248 7.06 14.02 16.40
N VAL A 249 7.55 14.85 15.49
CA VAL A 249 8.24 16.09 15.82
C VAL A 249 7.37 17.15 16.54
N PRO A 250 6.05 17.27 16.33
CA PRO A 250 5.29 18.33 16.99
C PRO A 250 5.33 18.25 18.51
N ASP A 251 5.39 17.02 19.05
CA ASP A 251 5.49 16.72 20.48
C ASP A 251 6.82 17.23 21.10
N LEU A 252 7.85 17.46 20.28
CA LEU A 252 9.19 17.90 20.72
C LEU A 252 9.34 19.42 20.78
N PHE A 253 8.57 20.18 19.98
CA PHE A 253 8.81 21.62 19.78
C PHE A 253 7.76 22.54 20.41
N GLY A 254 6.78 21.99 21.12
CA GLY A 254 5.74 22.77 21.79
C GLY A 254 4.95 23.67 20.83
N ALA A 255 4.72 23.19 19.60
CA ALA A 255 4.02 23.96 18.58
C ALA A 255 2.53 24.12 18.91
N SER A 256 1.90 25.15 18.33
CA SER A 256 0.44 25.35 18.47
C SER A 256 -0.31 24.15 17.88
N LYS A 257 -1.48 23.81 18.46
CA LYS A 257 -2.25 22.64 18.02
C LYS A 257 -2.55 22.62 16.51
N PRO A 258 -3.02 23.71 15.87
CA PRO A 258 -3.25 23.72 14.43
C PRO A 258 -1.98 23.48 13.59
N PHE A 259 -0.82 23.93 14.07
CA PHE A 259 0.46 23.68 13.42
C PHE A 259 0.86 22.21 13.56
N SER A 260 0.75 21.65 14.76
CA SER A 260 1.00 20.22 15.03
C SER A 260 0.11 19.32 14.18
N ASP A 261 -1.18 19.60 14.11
CA ASP A 261 -2.15 18.83 13.31
C ASP A 261 -1.77 18.82 11.81
N SER A 262 -1.32 19.96 11.28
CA SER A 262 -0.82 20.08 9.90
C SER A 262 0.43 19.25 9.66
N LEU A 263 1.35 19.19 10.62
CA LEU A 263 2.56 18.36 10.54
C LEU A 263 2.24 16.86 10.61
N HIS A 264 1.37 16.42 11.53
CA HIS A 264 0.95 15.03 11.62
C HIS A 264 0.27 14.56 10.32
N LEU A 265 -0.66 15.38 9.79
CA LEU A 265 -1.34 15.10 8.53
C LEU A 265 -0.34 15.03 7.36
N SER A 266 0.54 16.02 7.24
CA SER A 266 1.54 16.06 6.17
C SER A 266 2.51 14.87 6.26
N GLY A 267 2.96 14.53 7.46
CA GLY A 267 3.84 13.39 7.72
C GLY A 267 3.21 12.06 7.30
N ALA A 268 1.97 11.79 7.72
CA ALA A 268 1.23 10.59 7.34
C ALA A 268 1.05 10.46 5.82
N LEU A 269 0.68 11.55 5.16
CA LEU A 269 0.48 11.58 3.71
C LEU A 269 1.80 11.34 2.96
N VAL A 270 2.90 11.94 3.42
CA VAL A 270 4.22 11.71 2.83
C VAL A 270 4.66 10.26 2.94
N VAL A 271 4.51 9.65 4.14
CA VAL A 271 4.86 8.23 4.35
C VAL A 271 4.03 7.35 3.42
N THR A 272 2.73 7.63 3.32
CA THR A 272 1.81 6.89 2.44
C THR A 272 2.23 6.96 0.98
N LEU A 273 2.41 8.16 0.45
CA LEU A 273 2.74 8.39 -0.95
C LEU A 273 4.13 7.86 -1.30
N ALA A 274 5.09 7.98 -0.38
CA ALA A 274 6.42 7.43 -0.56
C ALA A 274 6.41 5.90 -0.56
N ALA A 275 5.58 5.27 0.28
CA ALA A 275 5.40 3.81 0.29
C ALA A 275 4.70 3.29 -0.97
N ILE A 276 3.66 3.96 -1.46
CA ILE A 276 3.04 3.65 -2.77
C ILE A 276 4.08 3.76 -3.89
N ALA A 277 4.92 4.80 -3.84
CA ALA A 277 5.98 5.00 -4.82
C ALA A 277 7.12 3.96 -4.76
N LEU A 278 7.18 3.11 -3.73
CA LEU A 278 8.11 1.96 -3.72
C LEU A 278 7.77 0.97 -4.84
N ALA A 279 6.49 0.77 -5.16
CA ALA A 279 6.10 0.07 -6.37
C ALA A 279 6.53 0.88 -7.60
N GLU A 280 7.22 0.28 -8.57
CA GLU A 280 7.56 1.02 -9.80
C GLU A 280 6.28 1.39 -10.55
N ALA A 281 5.23 0.56 -10.51
CA ALA A 281 3.93 0.90 -11.07
C ALA A 281 3.28 2.13 -10.40
N GLY A 282 3.54 2.35 -9.10
CA GLY A 282 3.07 3.49 -8.32
C GLY A 282 4.06 4.67 -8.30
N ARG A 283 5.16 4.62 -9.05
CA ARG A 283 6.30 5.55 -8.90
C ARG A 283 5.93 7.02 -9.06
N SER A 284 4.92 7.34 -9.85
CA SER A 284 4.43 8.71 -10.05
C SER A 284 3.82 9.34 -8.79
N ALA A 285 3.32 8.53 -7.84
CA ALA A 285 2.68 9.01 -6.61
C ALA A 285 3.58 9.94 -5.78
N ARG A 286 4.89 9.74 -5.81
CA ARG A 286 5.87 10.60 -5.12
C ARG A 286 5.80 12.07 -5.52
N PHE A 287 5.33 12.41 -6.72
CA PHE A 287 5.25 13.81 -7.13
C PHE A 287 4.20 14.57 -6.33
N LEU A 288 3.24 13.86 -5.72
CA LEU A 288 2.30 14.46 -4.77
C LEU A 288 3.01 14.92 -3.48
N ASN A 289 4.16 14.35 -3.12
CA ASN A 289 4.99 14.87 -2.03
C ASN A 289 5.59 16.24 -2.33
N VAL A 290 5.68 16.66 -3.60
CA VAL A 290 6.06 18.03 -3.95
C VAL A 290 4.98 19.01 -3.51
N LEU A 291 3.70 18.66 -3.67
CA LEU A 291 2.58 19.49 -3.22
C LEU A 291 2.57 19.60 -1.69
N ILE A 292 2.79 18.48 -0.99
CA ILE A 292 2.87 18.47 0.48
C ILE A 292 4.10 19.26 0.96
N GLY A 293 5.25 19.08 0.31
CA GLY A 293 6.45 19.86 0.62
C GLY A 293 6.26 21.36 0.39
N ALA A 294 5.56 21.75 -0.68
CA ALA A 294 5.20 23.14 -0.94
C ALA A 294 4.24 23.69 0.12
N TRP A 295 3.26 22.88 0.55
CA TRP A 295 2.39 23.22 1.69
C TRP A 295 3.18 23.42 2.97
N LEU A 296 4.16 22.57 3.28
CA LEU A 296 5.00 22.74 4.47
C LEU A 296 5.86 24.00 4.41
N VAL A 297 6.32 24.41 3.22
CA VAL A 297 7.08 25.66 3.07
C VAL A 297 6.19 26.89 3.21
N VAL A 298 5.03 26.88 2.56
CA VAL A 298 4.15 28.05 2.43
C VAL A 298 3.14 28.12 3.59
N GLY A 299 2.45 27.01 3.86
CA GLY A 299 1.46 26.85 4.92
C GLY A 299 1.99 27.11 6.32
N SER A 300 3.28 26.86 6.57
CA SER A 300 3.92 27.17 7.85
C SER A 300 3.91 28.66 8.19
N TRP A 301 3.81 29.56 7.22
CA TRP A 301 3.68 31.00 7.45
C TRP A 301 2.23 31.45 7.69
N PHE A 302 1.26 30.62 7.30
CA PHE A 302 -0.18 30.87 7.54
C PHE A 302 -0.65 30.31 8.89
N LEU A 303 -0.04 29.22 9.34
CA LEU A 303 -0.34 28.59 10.62
C LEU A 303 0.55 29.23 11.69
N SER A 304 -0.03 30.07 12.56
CA SER A 304 0.71 30.75 13.62
C SER A 304 1.38 29.75 14.57
N THR A 305 2.68 29.89 14.79
CA THR A 305 3.44 29.16 15.80
C THR A 305 4.38 30.12 16.51
N GLU A 306 4.45 30.03 17.83
CA GLU A 306 5.39 30.83 18.64
C GLU A 306 6.82 30.26 18.57
N SER A 307 6.95 28.98 18.19
CA SER A 307 8.23 28.27 18.12
C SER A 307 8.89 28.47 16.75
N GLN A 308 9.92 29.31 16.70
CA GLN A 308 10.74 29.48 15.48
C GLN A 308 11.40 28.18 15.04
N THR A 309 11.74 27.31 15.99
CA THR A 309 12.31 25.98 15.70
C THR A 309 11.31 25.11 14.94
N ALA A 310 10.04 25.08 15.36
CA ALA A 310 8.99 24.34 14.68
C ALA A 310 8.76 24.85 13.24
N LEU A 311 8.77 26.17 13.07
CA LEU A 311 8.64 26.83 11.76
C LEU A 311 9.76 26.39 10.81
N TRP A 312 11.02 26.57 11.21
CA TRP A 312 12.16 26.23 10.36
C TRP A 312 12.27 24.74 10.11
N ASN A 313 11.94 23.90 11.09
CA ASN A 313 11.87 22.45 10.89
C ASN A 313 10.88 22.07 9.79
N ALA A 314 9.68 22.66 9.78
CA ALA A 314 8.66 22.41 8.76
C ALA A 314 9.13 22.88 7.37
N VAL A 315 9.71 24.08 7.28
CA VAL A 315 10.24 24.63 6.02
C VAL A 315 11.37 23.76 5.47
N ILE A 316 12.34 23.36 6.30
CA ILE A 316 13.48 22.51 5.90
C ILE A 316 12.97 21.14 5.45
N ALA A 317 12.04 20.53 6.19
CA ALA A 317 11.43 19.27 5.80
C ALA A 317 10.68 19.40 4.47
N GLY A 318 9.93 20.49 4.26
CA GLY A 318 9.22 20.77 3.02
C GLY A 318 10.16 20.89 1.81
N VAL A 319 11.24 21.67 1.94
CA VAL A 319 12.27 21.79 0.89
C VAL A 319 12.93 20.44 0.61
N ALA A 320 13.30 19.70 1.66
CA ALA A 320 13.88 18.37 1.51
C ALA A 320 12.94 17.41 0.75
N LEU A 321 11.64 17.41 1.10
CA LEU A 321 10.64 16.57 0.43
C LEU A 321 10.48 16.91 -1.06
N ILE A 322 10.46 18.20 -1.41
CA ILE A 322 10.43 18.63 -2.81
C ILE A 322 11.64 18.06 -3.55
N LEU A 323 12.86 18.29 -3.03
CA LEU A 323 14.10 17.86 -3.69
C LEU A 323 14.21 16.33 -3.81
N LEU A 324 13.83 15.58 -2.75
CA LEU A 324 13.87 14.12 -2.73
C LEU A 324 12.85 13.49 -3.69
N SER A 325 11.74 14.18 -3.98
CA SER A 325 10.65 13.64 -4.82
C SER A 325 10.91 13.77 -6.33
N LEU A 326 11.87 14.60 -6.75
CA LEU A 326 12.17 14.83 -8.18
C LEU A 326 12.87 13.63 -8.88
N PRO A 327 13.94 13.00 -8.36
CA PRO A 327 14.76 12.07 -9.15
C PRO A 327 14.10 10.69 -9.29
N LEU A 328 13.69 10.27 -10.50
CA LEU A 328 12.90 9.03 -10.77
C LEU A 328 13.45 7.73 -10.16
N GLY A 329 14.76 7.66 -10.00
CA GLY A 329 15.44 6.43 -9.64
C GLY A 329 15.49 5.46 -10.82
N LYS A 330 15.90 4.22 -10.55
CA LYS A 330 16.01 3.17 -11.56
C LYS A 330 14.68 2.41 -11.62
N ILE A 331 14.12 2.30 -12.82
CA ILE A 331 13.00 1.39 -13.14
C ILE A 331 13.64 0.13 -13.75
N ARG A 332 13.38 -1.03 -13.15
CA ARG A 332 14.00 -2.30 -13.54
C ARG A 332 13.07 -3.18 -14.37
N ASP A 333 11.77 -3.04 -14.16
CA ASP A 333 10.75 -3.93 -14.70
C ASP A 333 9.89 -3.24 -15.75
N ARG A 334 9.19 -4.06 -16.54
CA ARG A 334 8.26 -3.60 -17.59
C ARG A 334 6.85 -4.01 -17.21
N TYR A 335 5.88 -3.18 -17.56
CA TYR A 335 4.48 -3.25 -17.19
C TYR A 335 3.57 -3.22 -18.43
N GLY A 336 4.13 -3.52 -19.61
CA GLY A 336 3.44 -3.55 -20.89
C GLY A 336 2.72 -2.24 -21.22
N SER A 337 1.40 -2.30 -21.37
CA SER A 337 0.60 -1.11 -21.71
C SER A 337 0.56 -0.02 -20.63
N PHE A 338 1.06 -0.30 -19.42
CA PHE A 338 1.10 0.64 -18.29
C PHE A 338 2.42 1.41 -18.18
N ASP A 339 3.46 1.04 -18.93
CA ASP A 339 4.76 1.74 -18.94
C ASP A 339 4.66 3.28 -19.10
N PRO A 340 3.75 3.85 -19.93
CA PRO A 340 3.62 5.31 -20.05
C PRO A 340 3.27 6.02 -18.73
N TRP A 341 2.53 5.34 -17.83
CA TRP A 341 2.06 5.89 -16.56
C TRP A 341 3.13 5.81 -15.46
N VAL A 342 4.04 4.84 -15.58
CA VAL A 342 5.20 4.68 -14.69
C VAL A 342 6.21 5.82 -14.88
N VAL A 343 6.47 6.22 -16.12
CA VAL A 343 7.52 7.18 -16.50
C VAL A 343 6.97 8.60 -16.69
N TRP A 344 5.87 8.97 -16.02
CA TRP A 344 5.28 10.31 -16.17
C TRP A 344 6.33 11.39 -15.85
N GLY A 345 6.89 12.01 -16.90
CA GLY A 345 8.15 12.77 -16.83
C GLY A 345 9.12 12.52 -18.02
N SER A 346 8.79 13.09 -19.17
CA SER A 346 9.61 13.36 -20.38
C SER A 346 10.33 12.25 -21.16
N ARG A 347 10.63 11.06 -20.60
CA ARG A 347 11.51 10.10 -21.31
C ARG A 347 10.80 9.05 -22.19
N TYR A 348 9.50 8.84 -22.00
CA TYR A 348 8.74 7.85 -22.79
C TYR A 348 8.54 8.25 -24.26
N PHE A 349 8.66 9.54 -24.60
CA PHE A 349 8.54 10.01 -26.00
C PHE A 349 9.77 9.71 -26.88
N ARG A 350 10.93 9.34 -26.31
CA ARG A 350 12.14 9.06 -27.12
C ARG A 350 12.22 7.64 -27.68
N THR A 351 11.54 6.67 -27.07
CA THR A 351 11.67 5.24 -27.43
C THR A 351 10.70 4.79 -28.51
N LYS A 352 9.74 5.64 -28.92
CA LYS A 352 8.81 5.38 -30.03
C LYS A 352 9.11 6.16 -31.32
N MET A 353 10.19 6.95 -31.38
CA MET A 353 10.55 7.58 -32.67
C MET A 353 11.28 6.56 -33.55
N PRO A 354 10.87 6.36 -34.82
CA PRO A 354 11.64 5.56 -35.76
C PRO A 354 13.07 6.14 -35.89
N PRO A 355 14.08 5.30 -36.17
CA PRO A 355 15.50 5.72 -36.20
C PRO A 355 15.78 6.92 -37.11
N SER A 356 14.92 7.15 -38.11
CA SER A 356 15.02 8.27 -39.05
C SER A 356 14.79 9.65 -38.41
N ARG A 357 14.06 9.76 -37.29
CA ARG A 357 13.80 11.05 -36.61
C ARG A 357 14.73 11.35 -35.44
N GLN A 358 15.50 10.37 -34.95
CA GLN A 358 16.51 10.62 -33.90
C GLN A 358 17.71 11.42 -34.43
N LYS A 359 18.01 11.35 -35.73
CA LYS A 359 19.13 12.08 -36.35
C LYS A 359 18.88 13.59 -36.55
N MET A 360 17.63 14.07 -36.45
CA MET A 360 17.33 15.50 -36.58
C MET A 360 17.43 16.29 -35.26
N ALA A 361 17.50 15.63 -34.10
CA ALA A 361 17.66 16.29 -32.80
C ALA A 361 19.14 16.57 -32.44
N HIS A 362 20.07 16.30 -33.36
CA HIS A 362 21.51 16.50 -33.21
C HIS A 362 22.11 17.45 -34.27
N ARG A 363 21.28 18.28 -34.89
CA ARG A 363 21.74 19.43 -35.68
C ARG A 363 21.18 20.72 -35.12
#